data_AF-A0A6J7GKR0-F1
#
_entry.id   AF-A0A6J7GKR0-F1
#
_cell.length_a   1.000
_cell.length_b   1.000
_cell.length_c   1.000
_cell.angle_alpha   90.00
_cell.angle_beta   90.00
_cell.angle_gamma   90.00
#
_symmetry.space_group_name_H-M   'P 1'
#
loop_
_entity.id
_entity.type
_entity.pdbx_description
1 polymer ?
#
loop_
_entity_poly.entity_id
_entity_poly.type
_entity_poly.pdbx_seq_one_letter_code
_entity_poly.pdbx_strand_id
1 'polypeptide(L)'
;MKPPGTRTARALVAAFLGSPEWSAPALVEQGRLVLDPAPDWLPAVAAAAVAAHREPPRDAPRELAGFLLGVREELLDARPRLDDDGEPLPRPAEPRVRAWLPTATRMGRTRWPVHPLHDLADVAELLGTDLDHLSWYADPQGRQRTEPAGHLQLYRRRWLPRPGRVPRLLEVPTPRLRAVQRVLLDRVLAPIPPHPAAHGFVAGRSALTGARQHLGAEELLTLDLAAFFATVRAGRVWATLRSAGYPEPVASLLTGLCTTSATRDDLATMPPGGSEGARAHVRAALATPHLPQGAPTSPQLANLAAHRLDRRLAGLAAAAGAAYTRYADDLTFSGRRGTAALRHRVAVVVADEGFALQPAKTRVRGRGARQSVTGVVVNERPSLPRAELDALRARLTNAVRRGPSAADLAAVDGDRQALRRELAGRVAWVTQVHPVRGQRLAALLAAVDFAEPDTDL
;
A
#
# COMPACT_ATOMS: atom_id res chain seq x y z
N MET A 1 16.99 -16.93 -16.83
CA MET A 1 17.03 -18.40 -16.81
C MET A 1 16.85 -18.84 -15.36
N LYS A 2 15.92 -19.74 -15.02
CA LYS A 2 15.78 -20.22 -13.63
C LYS A 2 17.03 -21.05 -13.28
N PRO A 3 17.57 -20.97 -12.06
CA PRO A 3 18.74 -21.77 -11.70
C PRO A 3 18.44 -23.27 -11.89
N PRO A 4 19.44 -24.08 -12.30
CA PRO A 4 19.33 -25.54 -12.31
C PRO A 4 18.76 -26.06 -10.98
N GLY A 5 18.03 -27.17 -10.98
CA GLY A 5 17.47 -27.74 -9.75
C GLY A 5 16.23 -27.06 -9.17
N THR A 6 15.82 -25.86 -9.64
CA THR A 6 14.62 -25.17 -9.13
C THR A 6 13.36 -26.05 -9.21
N ARG A 7 13.23 -26.84 -10.27
CA ARG A 7 12.08 -27.73 -10.48
C ARG A 7 12.10 -28.88 -9.46
N THR A 8 13.25 -29.49 -9.27
CA THR A 8 13.53 -30.55 -8.28
C THR A 8 13.23 -30.08 -6.86
N ALA A 9 13.75 -28.91 -6.47
CA ALA A 9 13.54 -28.33 -5.14
C ALA A 9 12.05 -28.08 -4.85
N ARG A 10 11.29 -27.56 -5.82
CA ARG A 10 9.84 -27.35 -5.65
C ARG A 10 9.06 -28.66 -5.49
N ALA A 11 9.45 -29.70 -6.22
CA ALA A 11 8.83 -31.02 -6.08
C ALA A 11 9.12 -31.62 -4.70
N LEU A 12 10.37 -31.52 -4.23
CA LEU A 12 10.77 -31.94 -2.89
C LEU A 12 10.02 -31.20 -1.79
N VAL A 13 9.87 -29.87 -1.88
CA VAL A 13 9.09 -29.11 -0.90
C VAL A 13 7.66 -29.60 -0.80
N ALA A 14 6.99 -29.84 -1.93
CA ALA A 14 5.63 -30.35 -1.91
C ALA A 14 5.54 -31.71 -1.21
N ALA A 15 6.48 -32.61 -1.50
CA ALA A 15 6.57 -33.91 -0.84
C ALA A 15 6.90 -33.81 0.65
N PHE A 16 7.87 -32.97 1.01
CA PHE A 16 8.33 -32.80 2.38
C PHE A 16 7.25 -32.19 3.27
N LEU A 17 6.57 -31.13 2.82
CA LEU A 17 5.49 -30.50 3.58
C LEU A 17 4.23 -31.37 3.68
N GLY A 18 4.06 -32.31 2.74
CA GLY A 18 3.02 -33.35 2.79
C GLY A 18 3.37 -34.56 3.66
N SER A 19 4.62 -34.66 4.14
CA SER A 19 5.06 -35.77 4.99
C SER A 19 4.23 -35.86 6.28
N PRO A 20 3.84 -37.07 6.71
CA PRO A 20 3.14 -37.26 7.99
C PRO A 20 4.02 -36.90 9.18
N GLU A 21 5.34 -37.08 9.05
CA GLU A 21 6.32 -36.77 10.07
C GLU A 21 7.41 -35.84 9.54
N TRP A 22 7.84 -34.89 10.36
CA TRP A 22 8.95 -33.98 10.05
C TRP A 22 10.29 -34.56 10.55
N SER A 23 10.69 -35.69 9.97
CA SER A 23 11.93 -36.40 10.30
C SER A 23 12.71 -36.73 9.02
N ALA A 24 14.03 -36.75 9.09
CA ALA A 24 14.86 -36.97 7.89
C ALA A 24 14.51 -38.28 7.15
N PRO A 25 14.29 -39.44 7.82
CA PRO A 25 13.86 -40.67 7.15
C PRO A 25 12.53 -40.53 6.40
N ALA A 26 11.53 -39.92 7.03
CA ALA A 26 10.21 -39.70 6.42
C ALA A 26 10.30 -38.76 5.21
N LEU A 27 11.08 -37.68 5.32
CA LEU A 27 11.30 -36.76 4.20
C LEU A 27 12.01 -37.45 3.02
N VAL A 28 12.98 -38.32 3.28
CA VAL A 28 13.64 -39.12 2.22
C VAL A 28 12.63 -40.02 1.52
N GLU A 29 11.77 -40.71 2.27
CA GLU A 29 10.72 -41.55 1.70
C GLU A 29 9.80 -40.76 0.79
N GLN A 30 9.32 -39.60 1.25
CA GLN A 30 8.50 -38.70 0.42
C GLN A 30 9.25 -38.17 -0.81
N GLY A 31 10.54 -37.84 -0.68
CA GLY A 31 11.37 -37.39 -1.79
C GLY A 31 11.54 -38.44 -2.89
N ARG A 32 11.63 -39.73 -2.52
CA ARG A 32 11.71 -40.86 -3.47
C ARG A 32 10.42 -41.05 -4.28
N LEU A 33 9.28 -40.59 -3.78
CA LEU A 33 8.01 -40.64 -4.52
C LEU A 33 7.97 -39.64 -5.69
N VAL A 34 8.70 -38.52 -5.59
CA VAL A 34 8.63 -37.41 -6.55
C VAL A 34 9.84 -37.29 -7.47
N LEU A 35 10.97 -37.93 -7.16
CA LEU A 35 12.20 -37.91 -7.97
C LEU A 35 12.56 -39.29 -8.54
N ASP A 36 13.06 -39.32 -9.78
CA ASP A 36 13.52 -40.53 -10.46
C ASP A 36 14.77 -40.27 -11.34
N PRO A 37 15.90 -40.99 -11.13
CA PRO A 37 16.17 -41.84 -9.97
C PRO A 37 16.25 -40.99 -8.68
N ALA A 38 16.08 -41.64 -7.52
CA ALA A 38 16.29 -40.98 -6.24
C ALA A 38 17.78 -40.61 -6.09
N PRO A 39 18.12 -39.32 -5.93
CA PRO A 39 19.52 -38.90 -5.90
C PRO A 39 20.19 -39.27 -4.57
N ASP A 40 21.49 -39.52 -4.64
CA ASP A 40 22.38 -39.83 -3.50
C ASP A 40 22.44 -38.70 -2.45
N TRP A 41 22.26 -37.44 -2.87
CA TRP A 41 22.22 -36.28 -1.99
C TRP A 41 20.89 -36.09 -1.25
N LEU A 42 19.82 -36.81 -1.60
CA LEU A 42 18.48 -36.63 -0.99
C LEU A 42 18.48 -36.76 0.54
N PRO A 43 19.16 -37.76 1.16
CA PRO A 43 19.24 -37.87 2.61
C PRO A 43 19.89 -36.68 3.29
N ALA A 44 20.95 -36.12 2.69
CA ALA A 44 21.63 -34.94 3.24
C ALA A 44 20.74 -33.69 3.17
N VAL A 45 20.03 -33.49 2.06
CA VAL A 45 19.06 -32.39 1.90
C VAL A 45 17.90 -32.51 2.89
N ALA A 46 17.36 -33.72 3.10
CA ALA A 46 16.32 -33.98 4.10
C ALA A 46 16.80 -33.71 5.53
N ALA A 47 18.01 -34.15 5.88
CA ALA A 47 18.61 -33.89 7.18
C ALA A 47 18.82 -32.39 7.43
N ALA A 48 19.33 -31.66 6.42
CA ALA A 48 19.49 -30.22 6.50
C ALA A 48 18.17 -29.47 6.70
N ALA A 49 17.08 -29.92 6.06
CA ALA A 49 15.75 -29.34 6.22
C ALA A 49 15.24 -29.43 7.67
N VAL A 50 15.36 -30.60 8.29
CA VAL A 50 14.94 -30.83 9.69
C VAL A 50 15.85 -30.10 10.67
N ALA A 51 17.15 -30.01 10.38
CA ALA A 51 18.10 -29.28 11.21
C ALA A 51 17.83 -27.76 11.19
N ALA A 52 17.53 -27.19 10.02
CA ALA A 52 17.23 -25.77 9.87
C ALA A 52 15.85 -25.38 10.41
N HIS A 53 14.87 -26.29 10.31
CA HIS A 53 13.48 -26.02 10.70
C HIS A 53 12.99 -27.08 11.68
N ARG A 54 12.79 -26.68 12.95
CA ARG A 54 12.25 -27.56 14.01
C ARG A 54 10.84 -28.06 13.71
N GLU A 55 10.04 -27.26 13.02
CA GLU A 55 8.69 -27.58 12.55
C GLU A 55 8.62 -27.35 11.03
N PRO A 56 7.74 -28.08 10.30
CA PRO A 56 7.59 -27.88 8.85
C PRO A 56 7.15 -26.44 8.54
N PRO A 57 7.92 -25.67 7.75
CA PRO A 57 7.61 -24.26 7.44
C PRO A 57 6.49 -24.16 6.38
N ARG A 58 5.27 -24.57 6.75
CA ARG A 58 4.10 -24.61 5.86
C ARG A 58 3.63 -23.24 5.40
N ASP A 59 4.05 -22.17 6.06
CA ASP A 59 3.76 -20.81 5.63
C ASP A 59 4.81 -20.28 4.64
N ALA A 60 5.96 -20.94 4.48
CA ALA A 60 7.12 -20.48 3.72
C ALA A 60 7.71 -21.51 2.72
N PRO A 61 6.89 -22.09 1.81
CA PRO A 61 7.35 -23.16 0.92
C PRO A 61 8.42 -22.74 -0.11
N ARG A 62 8.43 -21.49 -0.58
CA ARG A 62 9.44 -21.00 -1.54
C ARG A 62 10.75 -20.67 -0.85
N GLU A 63 10.73 -20.14 0.37
CA GLU A 63 11.92 -20.01 1.20
C GLU A 63 12.55 -21.39 1.44
N LEU A 64 11.75 -22.41 1.82
CA LEU A 64 12.24 -23.78 1.94
C LEU A 64 12.82 -24.27 0.61
N ALA A 65 12.17 -24.03 -0.53
CA ALA A 65 12.69 -24.46 -1.83
C ALA A 65 14.05 -23.81 -2.16
N GLY A 66 14.22 -22.52 -1.82
CA GLY A 66 15.49 -21.81 -1.98
C GLY A 66 16.57 -22.38 -1.06
N PHE A 67 16.23 -22.70 0.18
CA PHE A 67 17.13 -23.34 1.13
C PHE A 67 17.58 -24.73 0.64
N LEU A 68 16.64 -25.61 0.25
CA LEU A 68 16.97 -26.93 -0.26
C LEU A 68 17.85 -26.86 -1.52
N LEU A 69 17.60 -25.87 -2.38
CA LEU A 69 18.42 -25.64 -3.57
C LEU A 69 19.85 -25.23 -3.19
N GLY A 70 20.02 -24.31 -2.23
CA GLY A 70 21.34 -23.89 -1.74
C GLY A 70 22.14 -25.06 -1.15
N VAL A 71 21.52 -25.84 -0.25
CA VAL A 71 22.14 -27.03 0.34
C VAL A 71 22.55 -28.04 -0.73
N ARG A 72 21.70 -28.26 -1.73
CA ARG A 72 22.02 -29.15 -2.84
C ARG A 72 23.25 -28.67 -3.62
N GLU A 73 23.32 -27.40 -3.98
CA GLU A 73 24.48 -26.87 -4.72
C GLU A 73 25.77 -27.01 -3.91
N GLU A 74 25.74 -26.69 -2.61
CA GLU A 74 26.88 -26.88 -1.71
C GLU A 74 27.34 -28.34 -1.65
N LEU A 75 26.42 -29.30 -1.58
CA LEU A 75 26.75 -30.73 -1.59
C LEU A 75 27.39 -31.19 -2.90
N LEU A 76 26.89 -30.68 -4.04
CA LEU A 76 27.43 -31.00 -5.36
C LEU A 76 28.82 -30.40 -5.57
N ASP A 77 29.09 -29.23 -4.99
CA ASP A 77 30.40 -28.57 -5.07
C ASP A 77 31.42 -29.18 -4.10
N ALA A 78 30.99 -29.59 -2.91
CA ALA A 78 31.88 -30.16 -1.89
C ALA A 78 32.34 -31.60 -2.19
N ARG A 79 31.67 -32.29 -3.11
CA ARG A 79 32.01 -33.68 -3.52
C ARG A 79 32.15 -33.76 -5.04
N PRO A 80 33.24 -33.22 -5.62
CA PRO A 80 33.52 -33.42 -7.03
C PRO A 80 33.63 -34.93 -7.28
N ARG A 81 32.84 -35.42 -8.25
CA ARG A 81 33.01 -36.80 -8.72
C ARG A 81 34.33 -36.84 -9.47
N LEU A 82 35.19 -37.78 -9.16
CA LEU A 82 36.46 -37.98 -9.86
C LEU A 82 36.39 -39.32 -10.61
N ASP A 83 37.01 -39.42 -11.77
CA ASP A 83 37.23 -40.70 -12.43
C ASP A 83 38.40 -41.47 -11.79
N ASP A 84 38.71 -42.64 -12.32
CA ASP A 84 39.76 -43.51 -11.80
C ASP A 84 41.15 -42.86 -11.87
N ASP A 85 41.33 -41.85 -12.74
CA ASP A 85 42.56 -41.08 -12.92
C ASP A 85 42.60 -39.82 -12.03
N GLY A 86 41.55 -39.56 -11.25
CA GLY A 86 41.43 -38.41 -10.35
C GLY A 86 40.97 -37.13 -11.06
N GLU A 87 40.50 -37.21 -12.30
CA GLU A 87 39.99 -36.07 -13.06
C GLU A 87 38.51 -35.80 -12.75
N PRO A 88 38.06 -34.53 -12.72
CA PRO A 88 36.69 -34.19 -12.41
C PRO A 88 35.68 -34.74 -13.44
N LEU A 89 34.83 -35.65 -13.00
CA LEU A 89 33.66 -36.10 -13.75
C LEU A 89 32.59 -34.98 -13.83
N PRO A 90 31.78 -34.97 -14.90
CA PRO A 90 30.66 -34.04 -15.02
C PRO A 90 29.70 -34.13 -13.84
N ARG A 91 29.07 -32.99 -13.50
CA ARG A 91 28.00 -32.96 -12.50
C ARG A 91 26.92 -34.01 -12.85
N PRO A 92 26.35 -34.69 -11.85
CA PRO A 92 25.25 -35.63 -12.08
C PRO A 92 24.10 -34.94 -12.81
N ALA A 93 23.50 -35.66 -13.74
CA ALA A 93 22.27 -35.20 -14.40
C ALA A 93 21.18 -34.92 -13.35
N GLU A 94 20.37 -33.89 -13.60
CA GLU A 94 19.21 -33.59 -12.76
C GLU A 94 18.25 -34.78 -12.71
N PRO A 95 17.77 -35.19 -11.52
CA PRO A 95 16.74 -36.21 -11.43
C PRO A 95 15.46 -35.72 -12.10
N ARG A 96 14.72 -36.63 -12.72
CA ARG A 96 13.43 -36.31 -13.31
C ARG A 96 12.41 -36.16 -12.19
N VAL A 97 11.61 -35.09 -12.25
CA VAL A 97 10.43 -34.97 -11.38
C VAL A 97 9.34 -35.87 -11.95
N ARG A 98 9.12 -37.03 -11.33
CA ARG A 98 8.16 -38.05 -11.78
C ARG A 98 6.72 -37.74 -11.36
N ALA A 99 6.54 -37.00 -10.26
CA ALA A 99 5.23 -36.66 -9.71
C ALA A 99 5.24 -35.25 -9.10
N TRP A 100 4.11 -34.54 -9.21
CA TRP A 100 3.86 -33.27 -8.55
C TRP A 100 2.78 -33.46 -7.50
N LEU A 101 3.15 -33.26 -6.24
CA LEU A 101 2.20 -33.30 -5.13
C LEU A 101 1.66 -31.89 -4.84
N PRO A 102 0.44 -31.76 -4.29
CA PRO A 102 -0.05 -30.49 -3.75
C PRO A 102 0.87 -30.01 -2.63
N THR A 103 1.23 -28.73 -2.63
CA THR A 103 2.02 -28.15 -1.53
C THR A 103 1.08 -27.80 -0.38
N ALA A 104 1.15 -28.55 0.72
CA ALA A 104 0.38 -28.26 1.92
C ALA A 104 0.86 -26.95 2.56
N THR A 105 0.08 -25.87 2.43
CA THR A 105 0.36 -24.61 3.10
C THR A 105 -0.52 -24.43 4.33
N ARG A 106 -0.02 -23.65 5.29
CA ARG A 106 -0.79 -23.29 6.47
C ARG A 106 -0.38 -21.92 6.93
N MET A 107 -1.37 -21.08 7.24
CA MET A 107 -1.16 -19.80 7.88
C MET A 107 -0.27 -19.94 9.14
N GLY A 108 0.72 -19.06 9.25
CA GLY A 108 1.59 -18.94 10.41
C GLY A 108 0.88 -18.26 11.58
N ARG A 109 1.63 -18.05 12.67
CA ARG A 109 1.10 -17.36 13.85
C ARG A 109 0.76 -15.91 13.51
N THR A 110 -0.40 -15.45 13.96
CA THR A 110 -0.84 -14.07 13.83
C THR A 110 -1.29 -13.52 15.17
N ARG A 111 -1.14 -12.21 15.36
CA ARG A 111 -1.61 -11.47 16.54
C ARG A 111 -2.86 -10.63 16.26
N TRP A 112 -3.33 -10.66 15.02
CA TRP A 112 -4.45 -9.86 14.56
C TRP A 112 -5.62 -10.76 14.18
N PRO A 113 -6.87 -10.31 14.36
CA PRO A 113 -8.07 -11.08 14.03
C PRO A 113 -8.35 -11.02 12.52
N VAL A 114 -7.37 -11.39 11.71
CA VAL A 114 -7.50 -11.45 10.25
C VAL A 114 -8.23 -12.74 9.84
N HIS A 115 -8.94 -12.72 8.72
CA HIS A 115 -9.61 -13.92 8.22
C HIS A 115 -8.57 -15.02 7.87
N PRO A 116 -8.72 -16.26 8.36
CA PRO A 116 -7.76 -17.33 8.06
C PRO A 116 -7.76 -17.67 6.58
N LEU A 117 -6.56 -17.65 5.98
CA LEU A 117 -6.32 -18.08 4.60
C LEU A 117 -5.05 -18.96 4.60
N HIS A 118 -5.24 -20.27 4.67
CA HIS A 118 -4.19 -21.28 4.73
C HIS A 118 -3.61 -21.60 3.36
N ASP A 119 -4.39 -21.45 2.29
CA ASP A 119 -3.93 -21.69 0.93
C ASP A 119 -4.67 -20.82 -0.10
N LEU A 120 -4.46 -21.10 -1.39
CA LEU A 120 -5.09 -20.34 -2.48
C LEU A 120 -6.58 -20.67 -2.64
N ALA A 121 -7.02 -21.87 -2.25
CA ALA A 121 -8.42 -22.27 -2.34
C ALA A 121 -9.26 -21.44 -1.34
N ASP A 122 -8.75 -21.20 -0.14
CA ASP A 122 -9.39 -20.30 0.83
C ASP A 122 -9.58 -18.88 0.26
N VAL A 123 -8.62 -18.39 -0.54
CA VAL A 123 -8.70 -17.08 -1.18
C VAL A 123 -9.79 -17.06 -2.26
N ALA A 124 -9.87 -18.12 -3.07
CA ALA A 124 -10.91 -18.31 -4.08
C ALA A 124 -12.30 -18.34 -3.44
N GLU A 125 -12.46 -19.10 -2.35
CA GLU A 125 -13.71 -19.18 -1.59
C GLU A 125 -14.10 -17.82 -0.99
N LEU A 126 -13.18 -17.14 -0.28
CA LEU A 126 -13.43 -15.82 0.31
C LEU A 126 -13.92 -14.81 -0.74
N LEU A 127 -13.30 -14.82 -1.93
CA LEU A 127 -13.57 -13.84 -2.98
C LEU A 127 -14.70 -14.25 -3.92
N GLY A 128 -15.27 -15.45 -3.75
CA GLY A 128 -16.36 -15.98 -4.58
C GLY A 128 -15.97 -16.09 -6.06
N THR A 129 -14.72 -16.50 -6.35
CA THR A 129 -14.20 -16.61 -7.72
C THR A 129 -13.16 -17.74 -7.80
N ASP A 130 -12.77 -18.16 -9.00
CA ASP A 130 -11.81 -19.25 -9.20
C ASP A 130 -10.35 -18.76 -9.24
N LEU A 131 -9.41 -19.72 -9.19
CA LEU A 131 -7.97 -19.43 -9.22
C LEU A 131 -7.49 -18.84 -10.55
N ASP A 132 -8.18 -19.09 -11.66
CA ASP A 132 -7.79 -18.57 -12.97
C ASP A 132 -8.08 -17.07 -13.05
N HIS A 133 -9.25 -16.63 -12.58
CA HIS A 133 -9.61 -15.23 -12.44
C HIS A 133 -8.70 -14.51 -11.44
N LEU A 134 -8.36 -15.15 -10.31
CA LEU A 134 -7.43 -14.56 -9.33
C LEU A 134 -6.02 -14.42 -9.90
N SER A 135 -5.54 -15.44 -10.61
CA SER A 135 -4.25 -15.40 -11.31
C SER A 135 -4.22 -14.29 -12.35
N TRP A 136 -5.31 -14.13 -13.11
CA TRP A 136 -5.47 -13.02 -14.04
C TRP A 136 -5.43 -11.65 -13.35
N TYR A 137 -6.18 -11.49 -12.25
CA TYR A 137 -6.23 -10.24 -11.50
C TYR A 137 -4.90 -9.87 -10.82
N ALA A 138 -4.19 -10.86 -10.32
CA ALA A 138 -2.92 -10.66 -9.64
C ALA A 138 -1.75 -10.41 -10.60
N ASP A 139 -1.93 -10.71 -11.89
CA ASP A 139 -0.97 -10.54 -12.96
C ASP A 139 0.48 -10.97 -12.60
N PRO A 140 0.70 -12.23 -12.17
CA PRO A 140 2.01 -12.68 -11.70
C PRO A 140 3.09 -12.65 -12.80
N GLN A 141 2.68 -12.55 -14.07
CA GLN A 141 3.56 -12.48 -15.23
C GLN A 141 3.82 -11.04 -15.71
N GLY A 142 3.17 -10.03 -15.12
CA GLY A 142 3.33 -8.64 -15.50
C GLY A 142 2.79 -8.30 -16.89
N ARG A 143 1.79 -9.07 -17.38
CA ARG A 143 1.16 -8.88 -18.69
C ARG A 143 0.50 -7.52 -18.81
N GLN A 144 -0.06 -6.98 -17.72
CA GLN A 144 -0.71 -5.67 -17.72
C GLN A 144 0.23 -4.54 -18.15
N ARG A 145 1.55 -4.71 -17.98
CA ARG A 145 2.56 -3.72 -18.37
C ARG A 145 2.94 -3.80 -19.85
N THR A 146 2.86 -4.98 -20.45
CA THR A 146 3.35 -5.26 -21.80
C THR A 146 2.25 -5.34 -22.85
N GLU A 147 1.06 -5.74 -22.45
CA GLU A 147 -0.09 -5.85 -23.35
C GLU A 147 -0.60 -4.46 -23.75
N PRO A 148 -0.99 -4.28 -25.04
CA PRO A 148 -1.59 -3.04 -25.51
C PRO A 148 -2.81 -2.62 -24.67
N ALA A 149 -3.06 -1.31 -24.62
CA ALA A 149 -4.25 -0.79 -23.97
C ALA A 149 -5.52 -1.39 -24.59
N GLY A 150 -6.41 -1.93 -23.76
CA GLY A 150 -7.61 -2.61 -24.24
C GLY A 150 -8.40 -3.32 -23.15
N HIS A 151 -9.27 -4.24 -23.57
CA HIS A 151 -10.20 -5.00 -22.72
C HIS A 151 -9.51 -5.86 -21.65
N LEU A 152 -8.21 -6.13 -21.82
CA LEU A 152 -7.40 -6.88 -20.87
C LEU A 152 -6.89 -6.04 -19.69
N GLN A 153 -6.99 -4.71 -19.74
CA GLN A 153 -6.47 -3.84 -18.68
C GLN A 153 -7.37 -3.80 -17.45
N LEU A 154 -6.80 -4.01 -16.27
CA LEU A 154 -7.53 -4.07 -15.00
C LEU A 154 -7.70 -2.70 -14.32
N TYR A 155 -6.97 -1.69 -14.79
CA TYR A 155 -7.03 -0.33 -14.28
C TYR A 155 -7.25 0.65 -15.42
N ARG A 156 -8.25 1.53 -15.26
CA ARG A 156 -8.40 2.71 -16.10
C ARG A 156 -7.46 3.79 -15.56
N ARG A 157 -6.53 4.22 -16.40
CA ARG A 157 -5.50 5.17 -16.03
C ARG A 157 -5.77 6.54 -16.64
N ARG A 158 -5.54 7.60 -15.86
CA ARG A 158 -5.71 8.98 -16.31
C ARG A 158 -4.74 9.90 -15.60
N TRP A 159 -3.99 10.69 -16.36
CA TRP A 159 -3.21 11.78 -15.81
C TRP A 159 -4.09 12.94 -15.37
N LEU A 160 -3.91 13.37 -14.13
CA LEU A 160 -4.42 14.62 -13.59
C LEU A 160 -3.32 15.68 -13.65
N PRO A 161 -3.49 16.74 -14.46
CA PRO A 161 -2.60 17.88 -14.45
C PRO A 161 -2.55 18.51 -13.06
N ARG A 162 -1.36 18.94 -12.66
CA ARG A 162 -1.15 19.72 -11.43
C ARG A 162 -0.30 20.94 -11.79
N PRO A 163 -0.89 22.13 -11.97
CA PRO A 163 -0.14 23.31 -12.38
C PRO A 163 1.11 23.52 -11.51
N GLY A 164 2.28 23.63 -12.17
CA GLY A 164 3.58 23.82 -11.52
C GLY A 164 4.11 22.61 -10.72
N ARG A 165 3.44 21.45 -10.74
CA ARG A 165 3.82 20.23 -9.99
C ARG A 165 3.82 19.03 -10.92
N VAL A 166 4.48 17.95 -10.49
CA VAL A 166 4.43 16.69 -11.25
C VAL A 166 2.96 16.20 -11.32
N PRO A 167 2.46 15.84 -12.51
CA PRO A 167 1.12 15.28 -12.67
C PRO A 167 0.91 14.03 -11.84
N ARG A 168 -0.35 13.72 -11.53
CA ARG A 168 -0.74 12.53 -10.78
C ARG A 168 -1.41 11.53 -11.72
N LEU A 169 -0.92 10.30 -11.77
CA LEU A 169 -1.64 9.21 -12.44
C LEU A 169 -2.72 8.70 -11.48
N LEU A 170 -3.99 8.79 -11.90
CA LEU A 170 -5.07 8.02 -11.27
C LEU A 170 -5.14 6.65 -11.90
N GLU A 171 -5.31 5.63 -11.07
CA GLU A 171 -5.37 4.23 -11.49
C GLU A 171 -6.60 3.61 -10.86
N VAL A 172 -7.70 3.66 -11.59
CA VAL A 172 -9.02 3.27 -11.09
C VAL A 172 -9.27 1.81 -11.49
N PRO A 173 -9.40 0.87 -10.54
CA PRO A 173 -9.66 -0.53 -10.86
C PRO A 173 -11.01 -0.69 -11.56
N THR A 174 -11.10 -1.69 -12.44
CA THR A 174 -12.36 -2.14 -13.03
C THR A 174 -13.37 -2.52 -11.94
N PRO A 175 -14.69 -2.47 -12.20
CA PRO A 175 -15.71 -2.79 -11.19
C PRO A 175 -15.51 -4.16 -10.52
N ARG A 176 -15.13 -5.19 -11.28
CA ARG A 176 -14.88 -6.55 -10.76
C ARG A 176 -13.67 -6.58 -9.82
N LEU A 177 -12.52 -6.04 -10.23
CA LEU A 177 -11.34 -5.97 -9.37
C LEU A 177 -11.59 -5.11 -8.13
N ARG A 178 -12.34 -4.01 -8.26
CA ARG A 178 -12.73 -3.17 -7.12
C ARG A 178 -13.56 -3.95 -6.09
N ALA A 179 -14.48 -4.83 -6.54
CA ALA A 179 -15.28 -5.65 -5.65
C ALA A 179 -14.40 -6.61 -4.84
N VAL A 180 -13.49 -7.32 -5.52
CA VAL A 180 -12.46 -8.17 -4.87
C VAL A 180 -11.65 -7.38 -3.85
N GLN A 181 -11.14 -6.22 -4.25
CA GLN A 181 -10.34 -5.36 -3.38
C GLN A 181 -11.12 -4.83 -2.15
N ARG A 182 -12.44 -4.64 -2.25
CA ARG A 182 -13.27 -4.28 -1.07
C ARG A 182 -13.38 -5.43 -0.07
N VAL A 183 -13.62 -6.65 -0.54
CA VAL A 183 -13.63 -7.83 0.34
C VAL A 183 -12.28 -7.98 1.05
N LEU A 184 -11.16 -7.80 0.32
CA LEU A 184 -9.82 -7.81 0.92
C LEU A 184 -9.62 -6.67 1.92
N LEU A 185 -10.07 -5.46 1.62
CA LEU A 185 -10.00 -4.35 2.56
C LEU A 185 -10.68 -4.73 3.88
N ASP A 186 -11.90 -5.25 3.82
CA ASP A 186 -12.73 -5.47 5.00
C ASP A 186 -12.28 -6.69 5.81
N ARG A 187 -11.92 -7.80 5.14
CA ARG A 187 -11.67 -9.10 5.80
C ARG A 187 -10.20 -9.38 6.09
N VAL A 188 -9.29 -8.76 5.33
CA VAL A 188 -7.85 -9.03 5.40
C VAL A 188 -7.07 -7.84 5.96
N LEU A 189 -7.36 -6.61 5.49
CA LEU A 189 -6.50 -5.45 5.76
C LEU A 189 -6.97 -4.56 6.92
N ALA A 190 -8.27 -4.32 7.04
CA ALA A 190 -8.85 -3.51 8.11
C ALA A 190 -8.61 -4.07 9.52
N PRO A 191 -8.58 -5.40 9.75
CA PRO A 191 -8.24 -5.96 11.06
C PRO A 191 -6.79 -5.72 11.50
N ILE A 192 -5.90 -5.35 10.57
CA ILE A 192 -4.51 -5.02 10.87
C ILE A 192 -4.45 -3.52 11.23
N PRO A 193 -4.10 -3.14 12.47
CA PRO A 193 -4.09 -1.75 12.87
C PRO A 193 -2.89 -1.00 12.26
N PRO A 194 -3.09 0.20 11.69
CA PRO A 194 -1.99 1.09 11.34
C PRO A 194 -1.36 1.70 12.59
N HIS A 195 -0.22 2.37 12.43
CA HIS A 195 0.45 3.01 13.57
C HIS A 195 -0.44 4.10 14.21
N PRO A 196 -0.47 4.26 15.54
CA PRO A 196 -1.30 5.27 16.22
C PRO A 196 -1.00 6.72 15.87
N ALA A 197 0.06 7.02 15.12
CA ALA A 197 0.36 8.36 14.61
C ALA A 197 -0.32 8.65 13.24
N ALA A 198 -0.89 7.64 12.58
CA ALA A 198 -1.55 7.79 11.28
C ALA A 198 -3.00 8.27 11.46
N HIS A 199 -3.36 9.40 10.87
CA HIS A 199 -4.72 9.97 10.91
C HIS A 199 -5.42 9.94 9.54
N GLY A 200 -4.65 9.86 8.45
CA GLY A 200 -5.20 9.73 7.10
C GLY A 200 -5.68 8.30 6.85
N PHE A 201 -6.90 8.16 6.30
CA PHE A 201 -7.49 6.86 5.93
C PHE A 201 -7.68 5.87 7.09
N VAL A 202 -7.81 6.35 8.32
CA VAL A 202 -8.04 5.51 9.50
C VAL A 202 -9.47 5.74 10.00
N ALA A 203 -10.22 4.65 10.19
CA ALA A 203 -11.57 4.73 10.75
C ALA A 203 -11.56 5.46 12.11
N GLY A 204 -12.53 6.36 12.32
CA GLY A 204 -12.60 7.20 13.52
C GLY A 204 -11.57 8.32 13.61
N ARG A 205 -10.71 8.50 12.60
CA ARG A 205 -9.74 9.61 12.53
C ARG A 205 -10.02 10.50 11.33
N SER A 206 -9.53 11.74 11.39
CA SER A 206 -9.71 12.73 10.34
C SER A 206 -8.57 13.75 10.34
N ALA A 207 -8.57 14.63 9.34
CA ALA A 207 -7.68 15.79 9.29
C ALA A 207 -7.78 16.61 10.59
N LEU A 208 -8.97 16.73 11.16
CA LEU A 208 -9.20 17.42 12.42
C LEU A 208 -8.60 16.69 13.62
N THR A 209 -8.73 15.37 13.72
CA THR A 209 -8.15 14.64 14.87
C THR A 209 -6.62 14.70 14.86
N GLY A 210 -6.00 14.72 13.68
CA GLY A 210 -4.55 14.93 13.52
C GLY A 210 -4.15 16.36 13.87
N ALA A 211 -4.85 17.35 13.31
CA ALA A 211 -4.58 18.76 13.57
C ALA A 211 -4.68 19.12 15.07
N ARG A 212 -5.62 18.53 15.80
CA ARG A 212 -5.77 18.75 17.26
C ARG A 212 -4.53 18.37 18.08
N GLN A 213 -3.71 17.42 17.60
CA GLN A 213 -2.47 17.04 18.28
C GLN A 213 -1.40 18.14 18.23
N HIS A 214 -1.59 19.16 17.39
CA HIS A 214 -0.63 20.24 17.14
C HIS A 214 -1.12 21.60 17.64
N LEU A 215 -2.17 21.61 18.46
CA LEU A 215 -2.82 22.82 18.93
C LEU A 215 -1.90 23.65 19.84
N GLY A 216 -1.80 24.96 19.57
CA GLY A 216 -1.08 25.88 20.47
C GLY A 216 0.44 25.77 20.44
N ALA A 217 1.02 24.97 19.54
CA ALA A 217 2.46 24.76 19.49
C ALA A 217 3.24 26.04 19.12
N GLU A 218 4.40 26.24 19.72
CA GLU A 218 5.24 27.40 19.41
C GLU A 218 5.86 27.33 18.02
N GLU A 219 6.14 26.12 17.54
CA GLU A 219 6.71 25.86 16.22
C GLU A 219 6.11 24.60 15.60
N LEU A 220 5.80 24.69 14.31
CA LEU A 220 5.23 23.63 13.48
C LEU A 220 6.17 23.35 12.30
N LEU A 221 6.60 22.09 12.15
CA LEU A 221 7.35 21.58 11.01
C LEU A 221 6.45 20.62 10.22
N THR A 222 6.12 20.97 8.98
CA THR A 222 5.38 20.10 8.07
C THR A 222 6.28 19.66 6.93
N LEU A 223 6.32 18.35 6.65
CA LEU A 223 7.02 17.77 5.51
C LEU A 223 6.03 16.88 4.72
N ASP A 224 6.40 16.52 3.50
CA ASP A 224 5.54 15.77 2.58
C ASP A 224 6.37 14.66 1.93
N LEU A 225 5.81 13.45 1.82
CA LEU A 225 6.44 12.32 1.16
C LEU A 225 6.23 12.40 -0.36
N ALA A 226 7.31 12.35 -1.12
CA ALA A 226 7.27 12.35 -2.58
C ALA A 226 6.69 11.02 -3.09
N ALA A 227 5.69 11.12 -3.97
CA ALA A 227 5.07 9.99 -4.68
C ALA A 227 4.67 8.82 -3.76
N PHE A 228 4.17 9.12 -2.56
CA PHE A 228 3.96 8.16 -1.46
C PHE A 228 3.36 6.81 -1.86
N PHE A 229 2.24 6.79 -2.58
CA PHE A 229 1.63 5.52 -3.02
C PHE A 229 2.50 4.75 -4.02
N ALA A 230 3.10 5.45 -4.98
CA ALA A 230 3.97 4.84 -5.99
C ALA A 230 5.32 4.34 -5.41
N THR A 231 5.74 4.87 -4.26
CA THR A 231 6.95 4.42 -3.56
C THR A 231 6.71 3.22 -2.66
N VAL A 232 5.46 2.91 -2.28
CA VAL A 232 5.12 1.64 -1.62
C VAL A 232 5.12 0.51 -2.66
N ARG A 233 6.22 -0.24 -2.71
CA ARG A 233 6.43 -1.34 -3.66
C ARG A 233 5.77 -2.64 -3.21
N ALA A 234 5.51 -3.54 -4.16
CA ALA A 234 4.92 -4.86 -3.91
C ALA A 234 5.64 -5.66 -2.81
N GLY A 235 6.98 -5.60 -2.72
CA GLY A 235 7.73 -6.27 -1.66
C GLY A 235 7.32 -5.83 -0.24
N ARG A 236 6.97 -4.56 -0.04
CA ARG A 236 6.51 -4.04 1.25
C ARG A 236 5.07 -4.47 1.58
N VAL A 237 4.22 -4.54 0.56
CA VAL A 237 2.86 -5.10 0.67
C VAL A 237 2.93 -6.57 1.06
N TRP A 238 3.76 -7.35 0.34
CA TRP A 238 4.01 -8.75 0.63
C TRP A 238 4.53 -8.96 2.05
N ALA A 239 5.53 -8.18 2.49
CA ALA A 239 6.07 -8.27 3.85
C ALA A 239 5.02 -7.94 4.93
N THR A 240 4.12 -6.99 4.65
CA THR A 240 2.99 -6.66 5.53
C THR A 240 2.05 -7.86 5.70
N LEU A 241 1.70 -8.51 4.59
CA LEU A 241 0.83 -9.69 4.60
C LEU A 241 1.49 -10.91 5.26
N ARG A 242 2.78 -11.14 5.01
CA ARG A 242 3.57 -12.17 5.70
C ARG A 242 3.61 -11.94 7.21
N SER A 243 3.82 -10.69 7.63
CA SER A 243 3.80 -10.31 9.04
C SER A 243 2.44 -10.57 9.71
N ALA A 244 1.36 -10.66 8.92
CA ALA A 244 0.01 -11.00 9.38
C ALA A 244 -0.26 -12.52 9.44
N GLY A 245 0.75 -13.34 9.13
CA GLY A 245 0.70 -14.80 9.20
C GLY A 245 0.34 -15.47 7.88
N TYR A 246 -0.01 -14.74 6.82
CA TYR A 246 -0.42 -15.35 5.56
C TYR A 246 0.73 -16.11 4.88
N PRO A 247 0.51 -17.33 4.39
CA PRO A 247 1.54 -18.11 3.68
C PRO A 247 2.05 -17.39 2.44
N GLU A 248 3.29 -17.66 2.03
CA GLU A 248 3.88 -16.98 0.87
C GLU A 248 3.04 -17.01 -0.41
N PRO A 249 2.40 -18.14 -0.81
CA PRO A 249 1.59 -18.13 -2.02
C PRO A 249 0.38 -17.20 -1.89
N VAL A 250 -0.28 -17.22 -0.73
CA VAL A 250 -1.42 -16.33 -0.40
C VAL A 250 -0.96 -14.88 -0.39
N ALA A 251 0.09 -14.55 0.35
CA ALA A 251 0.64 -13.20 0.42
C ALA A 251 1.06 -12.68 -0.96
N SER A 252 1.61 -13.54 -1.83
CA SER A 252 1.96 -13.18 -3.21
C SER A 252 0.73 -12.85 -4.05
N LEU A 253 -0.31 -13.69 -3.97
CA LEU A 253 -1.54 -13.47 -4.70
C LEU A 253 -2.22 -12.17 -4.26
N LEU A 254 -2.41 -12.00 -2.94
CA LEU A 254 -3.00 -10.79 -2.35
C LEU A 254 -2.21 -9.52 -2.70
N THR A 255 -0.87 -9.62 -2.77
CA THR A 255 -0.01 -8.52 -3.23
C THR A 255 -0.31 -8.15 -4.69
N GLY A 256 -0.41 -9.14 -5.58
CA GLY A 256 -0.77 -8.91 -6.99
C GLY A 256 -2.15 -8.27 -7.13
N LEU A 257 -3.14 -8.71 -6.34
CA LEU A 257 -4.49 -8.14 -6.35
C LEU A 257 -4.53 -6.68 -5.87
N CYS A 258 -3.52 -6.23 -5.12
CA CYS A 258 -3.47 -4.88 -4.52
C CYS A 258 -2.45 -3.94 -5.17
N THR A 259 -1.66 -4.42 -6.15
CA THR A 259 -0.61 -3.62 -6.77
C THR A 259 -0.76 -3.61 -8.29
N THR A 260 -0.14 -2.63 -8.94
CA THR A 260 -0.11 -2.53 -10.40
C THR A 260 1.17 -1.85 -10.87
N SER A 261 1.42 -1.90 -12.17
CA SER A 261 2.44 -1.09 -12.83
C SER A 261 1.80 -0.29 -13.95
N ALA A 262 2.31 0.92 -14.20
CA ALA A 262 1.94 1.70 -15.36
C ALA A 262 2.55 1.08 -16.63
N THR A 263 1.83 1.17 -17.76
CA THR A 263 2.33 0.73 -19.06
C THR A 263 3.40 1.69 -19.60
N ARG A 264 4.13 1.28 -20.63
CA ARG A 264 5.07 2.19 -21.31
C ARG A 264 4.36 3.41 -21.90
N ASP A 265 3.15 3.21 -22.44
CA ASP A 265 2.35 4.27 -23.06
C ASP A 265 1.82 5.27 -22.02
N ASP A 266 1.36 4.79 -20.86
CA ASP A 266 0.96 5.67 -19.75
C ASP A 266 2.11 6.59 -19.33
N LEU A 267 3.32 6.04 -19.24
CA LEU A 267 4.50 6.79 -18.84
C LEU A 267 4.97 7.77 -19.91
N ALA A 268 4.86 7.40 -21.18
CA ALA A 268 5.20 8.25 -22.32
C ALA A 268 4.25 9.44 -22.47
N THR A 269 2.97 9.26 -22.13
CA THR A 269 1.92 10.29 -22.22
C THR A 269 1.84 11.20 -20.99
N MET A 270 2.81 11.12 -20.05
CA MET A 270 2.86 11.98 -18.87
C MET A 270 2.89 13.47 -19.25
N PRO A 271 1.90 14.28 -18.85
CA PRO A 271 1.88 15.72 -19.13
C PRO A 271 3.10 16.46 -18.55
N PRO A 272 3.39 17.68 -19.01
CA PRO A 272 4.41 18.52 -18.38
C PRO A 272 3.99 18.93 -16.96
N GLY A 273 4.99 19.26 -16.12
CA GLY A 273 4.79 19.76 -14.77
C GLY A 273 5.87 19.30 -13.79
N GLY A 274 6.27 20.19 -12.87
CA GLY A 274 7.39 19.94 -11.96
C GLY A 274 8.75 19.92 -12.66
N SER A 275 9.81 19.60 -11.92
CA SER A 275 11.16 19.47 -12.49
C SER A 275 11.34 18.12 -13.20
N GLU A 276 12.26 18.05 -14.15
CA GLU A 276 12.52 16.81 -14.89
C GLU A 276 12.98 15.66 -13.99
N GLY A 277 13.82 15.95 -12.99
CA GLY A 277 14.21 14.95 -11.98
C GLY A 277 13.02 14.41 -11.18
N ALA A 278 12.05 15.27 -10.82
CA ALA A 278 10.85 14.84 -10.12
C ALA A 278 9.92 13.99 -11.02
N ARG A 279 9.84 14.32 -12.32
CA ARG A 279 9.11 13.50 -13.31
C ARG A 279 9.77 12.14 -13.50
N ALA A 280 11.09 12.10 -13.66
CA ALA A 280 11.86 10.86 -13.78
C ALA A 280 11.65 9.95 -12.57
N HIS A 281 11.69 10.52 -11.35
CA HIS A 281 11.40 9.79 -10.12
C HIS A 281 10.00 9.17 -10.11
N VAL A 282 8.96 9.94 -10.48
CA VAL A 282 7.58 9.44 -10.55
C VAL A 282 7.44 8.35 -11.63
N ARG A 283 8.02 8.53 -12.82
CA ARG A 283 8.00 7.50 -13.87
C ARG A 283 8.66 6.20 -13.41
N ALA A 284 9.82 6.29 -12.77
CA ALA A 284 10.53 5.13 -12.24
C ALA A 284 9.72 4.41 -11.15
N ALA A 285 9.01 5.14 -10.29
CA ALA A 285 8.14 4.56 -9.27
C ALA A 285 6.95 3.81 -9.89
N LEU A 286 6.26 4.45 -10.84
CA LEU A 286 5.08 3.90 -11.52
C LEU A 286 5.40 2.71 -12.45
N ALA A 287 6.63 2.61 -12.97
CA ALA A 287 7.07 1.53 -13.86
C ALA A 287 7.24 0.17 -13.17
N THR A 288 7.13 0.13 -11.84
CA THR A 288 7.26 -1.08 -11.03
C THR A 288 5.99 -1.32 -10.20
N PRO A 289 5.73 -2.56 -9.74
CA PRO A 289 4.57 -2.85 -8.92
C PRO A 289 4.48 -1.97 -7.67
N HIS A 290 3.43 -1.16 -7.59
CA HIS A 290 3.18 -0.18 -6.54
C HIS A 290 1.69 -0.11 -6.15
N LEU A 291 1.35 0.68 -5.14
CA LEU A 291 -0.04 0.89 -4.75
C LEU A 291 -0.75 1.87 -5.71
N PRO A 292 -1.81 1.44 -6.42
CA PRO A 292 -2.52 2.30 -7.36
C PRO A 292 -3.29 3.42 -6.65
N GLN A 293 -3.23 4.63 -7.22
CA GLN A 293 -4.01 5.77 -6.75
C GLN A 293 -5.45 5.70 -7.26
N GLY A 294 -6.27 4.88 -6.60
CA GLY A 294 -7.69 4.68 -6.94
C GLY A 294 -8.27 3.35 -6.44
N ALA A 295 -7.42 2.39 -6.04
CA ALA A 295 -7.89 1.16 -5.42
C ALA A 295 -8.33 1.37 -3.95
N PRO A 296 -9.38 0.68 -3.49
CA PRO A 296 -9.88 0.81 -2.12
C PRO A 296 -8.91 0.22 -1.08
N THR A 297 -8.00 -0.69 -1.46
CA THR A 297 -7.01 -1.28 -0.55
C THR A 297 -5.79 -0.39 -0.32
N SER A 298 -5.42 0.43 -1.31
CA SER A 298 -4.21 1.26 -1.28
C SER A 298 -4.08 2.15 -0.03
N PRO A 299 -5.13 2.86 0.44
CA PRO A 299 -5.02 3.73 1.61
C PRO A 299 -4.61 3.00 2.89
N GLN A 300 -5.25 1.85 3.17
CA GLN A 300 -4.93 1.03 4.34
C GLN A 300 -3.54 0.41 4.19
N LEU A 301 -3.22 -0.16 3.03
CA LEU A 301 -1.90 -0.73 2.77
C LEU A 301 -0.77 0.30 2.89
N ALA A 302 -0.99 1.54 2.44
CA ALA A 302 0.01 2.60 2.55
C ALA A 302 0.30 2.94 4.03
N ASN A 303 -0.73 2.93 4.88
CA ASN A 303 -0.54 3.12 6.33
C ASN A 303 0.19 1.94 6.99
N LEU A 304 -0.17 0.71 6.65
CA LEU A 304 0.50 -0.49 7.17
C LEU A 304 1.98 -0.53 6.73
N ALA A 305 2.24 -0.23 5.45
CA ALA A 305 3.57 -0.13 4.87
C ALA A 305 4.42 0.96 5.55
N ALA A 306 3.81 2.07 5.98
CA ALA A 306 4.50 3.15 6.68
C ALA A 306 4.63 2.92 8.20
N HIS A 307 4.17 1.79 8.75
CA HIS A 307 4.16 1.57 10.20
C HIS A 307 5.56 1.69 10.85
N ARG A 308 6.60 1.16 10.20
CA ARG A 308 7.99 1.26 10.71
C ARG A 308 8.53 2.70 10.65
N LEU A 309 8.21 3.42 9.56
CA LEU A 309 8.50 4.86 9.45
C LEU A 309 7.86 5.63 10.60
N ASP A 310 6.55 5.45 10.80
CA ASP A 310 5.81 6.15 11.85
C ASP A 310 6.36 5.83 13.24
N ARG A 311 6.73 4.57 13.51
CA ARG A 311 7.33 4.17 14.78
C ARG A 311 8.65 4.91 15.05
N ARG A 312 9.53 5.01 14.05
CA ARG A 312 10.82 5.73 14.19
C ARG A 312 10.61 7.24 14.33
N LEU A 313 9.71 7.83 13.55
CA LEU A 313 9.43 9.26 13.60
C LEU A 313 8.71 9.66 14.90
N ALA A 314 7.80 8.82 15.40
CA ALA A 314 7.16 9.03 16.70
C ALA A 314 8.19 8.96 17.84
N GLY A 315 9.09 7.98 17.82
CA GLY A 315 10.20 7.91 18.79
C GLY A 315 11.13 9.11 18.73
N LEU A 316 11.47 9.57 17.52
CA LEU A 316 12.27 10.79 17.31
C LEU A 316 11.58 12.05 17.86
N ALA A 317 10.27 12.20 17.61
CA ALA A 317 9.49 13.32 18.11
C ALA A 317 9.40 13.30 19.65
N ALA A 318 9.11 12.13 20.23
CA ALA A 318 9.04 11.95 21.67
C ALA A 318 10.37 12.31 22.36
N ALA A 319 11.50 11.87 21.81
CA ALA A 319 12.83 12.19 22.33
C ALA A 319 13.16 13.71 22.30
N ALA A 320 12.47 14.48 21.45
CA ALA A 320 12.61 15.93 21.36
C ALA A 320 11.48 16.71 22.05
N GLY A 321 10.58 16.03 22.77
CA GLY A 321 9.41 16.65 23.38
C GLY A 321 8.42 17.25 22.37
N ALA A 322 8.37 16.70 21.16
CA ALA A 322 7.49 17.12 20.08
C ALA A 322 6.36 16.10 19.84
N ALA A 323 5.21 16.59 19.36
CA ALA A 323 4.13 15.76 18.86
C ALA A 323 4.35 15.43 17.38
N TYR A 324 3.95 14.23 16.96
CA TYR A 324 4.02 13.77 15.57
C TYR A 324 2.71 13.15 15.11
N THR A 325 2.24 13.55 13.92
CA THR A 325 1.16 12.87 13.21
C THR A 325 1.47 12.74 11.73
N ARG A 326 0.85 11.76 11.07
CA ARG A 326 0.88 11.59 9.61
C ARG A 326 -0.53 11.54 9.05
N TYR A 327 -0.79 12.30 7.99
CA TYR A 327 -2.01 12.22 7.21
C TYR A 327 -1.66 11.91 5.76
N ALA A 328 -1.86 10.65 5.34
CA ALA A 328 -1.37 10.17 4.03
C ALA A 328 0.14 10.42 3.88
N ASP A 329 0.53 11.28 2.93
CA ASP A 329 1.89 11.73 2.65
C ASP A 329 2.38 12.91 3.52
N ASP A 330 1.47 13.62 4.20
CA ASP A 330 1.79 14.77 5.04
C ASP A 330 2.32 14.31 6.41
N LEU A 331 3.56 14.68 6.74
CA LEU A 331 4.19 14.50 8.05
C LEU A 331 4.13 15.82 8.82
N THR A 332 3.66 15.79 10.07
CA THR A 332 3.57 16.99 10.90
C THR A 332 4.24 16.77 12.25
N PHE A 333 5.14 17.68 12.61
CA PHE A 333 5.80 17.76 13.91
C PHE A 333 5.48 19.10 14.55
N SER A 334 5.22 19.13 15.86
CA SER A 334 5.00 20.37 16.58
C SER A 334 5.55 20.34 17.99
N GLY A 335 6.00 21.47 18.50
CA GLY A 335 6.51 21.57 19.85
C GLY A 335 6.94 22.99 20.19
N ARG A 336 7.95 23.11 21.05
CA ARG A 336 8.60 24.38 21.40
C ARG A 336 9.42 24.92 20.23
N ARG A 337 9.86 26.17 20.33
CA ARG A 337 10.89 26.71 19.41
C ARG A 337 12.10 25.76 19.34
N GLY A 338 12.56 25.44 18.12
CA GLY A 338 13.65 24.48 17.88
C GLY A 338 13.18 23.12 17.36
N THR A 339 11.88 22.83 17.36
CA THR A 339 11.29 21.64 16.73
C THR A 339 11.74 21.46 15.27
N ALA A 340 11.94 22.56 14.54
CA ALA A 340 12.42 22.55 13.16
C ALA A 340 13.80 21.88 12.99
N ALA A 341 14.63 21.80 14.05
CA ALA A 341 15.91 21.12 14.03
C ALA A 341 15.78 19.60 13.74
N LEU A 342 14.58 19.03 13.96
CA LEU A 342 14.29 17.64 13.61
C LEU A 342 14.36 17.37 12.11
N ARG A 343 14.24 18.39 11.24
CA ARG A 343 14.15 18.23 9.78
C ARG A 343 15.21 17.31 9.20
N HIS A 344 16.48 17.46 9.60
CA HIS A 344 17.56 16.63 9.07
C HIS A 344 17.45 15.16 9.50
N ARG A 345 17.19 14.92 10.81
CA ARG A 345 16.99 13.56 11.34
C ARG A 345 15.77 12.89 10.75
N VAL A 346 14.69 13.64 10.53
CA VAL A 346 13.49 13.16 9.81
C VAL A 346 13.85 12.75 8.39
N ALA A 347 14.64 13.55 7.66
CA ALA A 347 15.06 13.22 6.30
C ALA A 347 15.88 11.91 6.24
N VAL A 348 16.79 11.70 7.20
CA VAL A 348 17.55 10.45 7.33
C VAL A 348 16.62 9.26 7.57
N VAL A 349 15.71 9.36 8.55
CA VAL A 349 14.76 8.27 8.83
C VAL A 349 13.86 7.97 7.63
N VAL A 350 13.37 9.00 6.93
CA VAL A 350 12.54 8.83 5.72
C VAL A 350 13.31 8.09 4.62
N ALA A 351 14.57 8.46 4.39
CA ALA A 351 15.43 7.81 3.40
C ALA A 351 15.75 6.35 3.76
N ASP A 352 16.11 6.08 5.02
CA ASP A 352 16.38 4.72 5.51
C ASP A 352 15.16 3.80 5.38
N GLU A 353 13.95 4.36 5.54
CA GLU A 353 12.70 3.64 5.37
C GLU A 353 12.25 3.59 3.90
N GLY A 354 13.13 3.93 2.96
CA GLY A 354 12.90 3.80 1.51
C GLY A 354 11.89 4.78 0.93
N PHE A 355 11.64 5.90 1.62
CA PHE A 355 10.80 6.99 1.13
C PHE A 355 11.66 8.21 0.78
N ALA A 356 11.06 9.19 0.13
CA ALA A 356 11.70 10.47 -0.18
C ALA A 356 10.83 11.64 0.31
N LEU A 357 11.45 12.72 0.76
CA LEU A 357 10.76 13.96 1.05
C LEU A 357 10.54 14.78 -0.23
N GLN A 358 9.52 15.63 -0.23
CA GLN A 358 9.32 16.70 -1.20
C GLN A 358 9.83 18.03 -0.60
N PRO A 359 11.08 18.45 -0.90
CA PRO A 359 11.69 19.60 -0.22
C PRO A 359 10.91 20.89 -0.45
N ALA A 360 10.35 21.06 -1.66
CA ALA A 360 9.57 22.23 -2.04
C ALA A 360 8.26 22.39 -1.23
N LYS A 361 7.82 21.36 -0.51
CA LYS A 361 6.65 21.40 0.39
C LYS A 361 7.01 21.41 1.88
N THR A 362 8.29 21.31 2.24
CA THR A 362 8.70 21.43 3.63
C THR A 362 8.46 22.86 4.12
N ARG A 363 7.79 23.04 5.26
CA ARG A 363 7.52 24.36 5.85
C ARG A 363 7.78 24.33 7.35
N VAL A 364 8.30 25.44 7.85
CA VAL A 364 8.45 25.73 9.28
C VAL A 364 7.60 26.96 9.58
N ARG A 365 6.79 26.91 10.63
CA ARG A 365 5.92 28.02 11.05
C ARG A 365 5.96 28.19 12.56
N GLY A 366 6.43 29.36 13.01
CA GLY A 366 6.33 29.76 14.40
C GLY A 366 4.92 30.26 14.78
N ARG A 367 4.70 30.46 16.08
CA ARG A 367 3.43 30.91 16.66
C ARG A 367 2.89 32.22 16.08
N GLY A 368 3.77 33.13 15.67
CA GLY A 368 3.41 34.42 15.07
C GLY A 368 2.88 34.32 13.63
N ALA A 369 3.05 33.17 12.96
CA ALA A 369 2.49 32.90 11.65
C ALA A 369 1.29 31.95 11.75
N ARG A 370 0.43 31.96 10.73
CA ARG A 370 -0.68 30.99 10.65
C ARG A 370 -0.14 29.57 10.54
N GLN A 371 -0.30 28.77 11.57
CA GLN A 371 0.00 27.34 11.60
C GLN A 371 -1.20 26.54 11.11
N SER A 372 -1.00 25.66 10.15
CA SER A 372 -2.08 24.85 9.57
C SER A 372 -1.62 23.43 9.32
N VAL A 373 -2.43 22.47 9.73
CA VAL A 373 -2.23 21.03 9.53
C VAL A 373 -3.41 20.51 8.73
N THR A 374 -3.16 19.93 7.55
CA THR A 374 -4.22 19.36 6.68
C THR A 374 -5.40 20.30 6.42
N GLY A 375 -5.13 21.61 6.25
CA GLY A 375 -6.15 22.64 6.03
C GLY A 375 -6.81 23.21 7.29
N VAL A 376 -6.57 22.63 8.47
CA VAL A 376 -7.06 23.13 9.76
C VAL A 376 -6.01 24.04 10.40
N VAL A 377 -6.40 25.26 10.78
CA VAL A 377 -5.58 26.20 11.55
C VAL A 377 -5.51 25.75 13.00
N VAL A 378 -4.30 25.76 13.60
CA VAL A 378 -4.01 25.15 14.91
C VAL A 378 -3.34 26.09 15.92
N ASN A 379 -3.28 27.41 15.63
CA ASN A 379 -2.58 28.36 16.51
C ASN A 379 -3.14 28.42 17.95
N GLU A 380 -4.46 28.36 18.12
CA GLU A 380 -5.11 28.51 19.44
C GLU A 380 -6.27 27.53 19.60
N ARG A 381 -7.18 27.53 18.63
CA ARG A 381 -8.29 26.59 18.49
C ARG A 381 -8.34 26.07 17.05
N PRO A 382 -8.87 24.86 16.81
CA PRO A 382 -9.15 24.39 15.45
C PRO A 382 -10.03 25.40 14.73
N SER A 383 -9.58 25.88 13.57
CA SER A 383 -10.33 26.81 12.72
C SER A 383 -10.01 26.56 11.25
N LEU A 384 -10.78 27.14 10.36
CA LEU A 384 -10.47 27.20 8.93
C LEU A 384 -9.79 28.53 8.59
N PRO A 385 -9.09 28.61 7.44
CA PRO A 385 -8.59 29.88 6.91
C PRO A 385 -9.71 30.92 6.81
N ARG A 386 -9.46 32.14 7.31
CA ARG A 386 -10.46 33.22 7.31
C ARG A 386 -11.02 33.51 5.92
N ALA A 387 -10.16 33.59 4.90
CA ALA A 387 -10.58 33.84 3.53
C ALA A 387 -11.57 32.79 3.00
N GLU A 388 -11.40 31.51 3.36
CA GLU A 388 -12.31 30.44 2.95
C GLU A 388 -13.68 30.57 3.63
N LEU A 389 -13.69 30.89 4.93
CA LEU A 389 -14.92 31.14 5.69
C LEU A 389 -15.67 32.37 5.17
N ASP A 390 -14.95 33.47 4.92
CA ASP A 390 -15.53 34.71 4.42
C ASP A 390 -16.11 34.52 3.01
N ALA A 391 -15.41 33.77 2.14
CA ALA A 391 -15.91 33.42 0.82
C ALA A 391 -17.18 32.54 0.87
N LEU A 392 -17.20 31.51 1.73
CA LEU A 392 -18.38 30.65 1.91
C LEU A 392 -19.57 31.45 2.45
N ARG A 393 -19.33 32.30 3.46
CA ARG A 393 -20.37 33.18 4.02
C ARG A 393 -20.91 34.13 2.96
N ALA A 394 -20.05 34.72 2.13
CA ALA A 394 -20.45 35.61 1.06
C ALA A 394 -21.31 34.87 0.02
N ARG A 395 -20.89 33.68 -0.43
CA ARG A 395 -21.68 32.82 -1.33
C ARG A 395 -23.08 32.55 -0.77
N LEU A 396 -23.16 32.09 0.48
CA LEU A 396 -24.45 31.80 1.12
C LEU A 396 -25.31 33.06 1.29
N THR A 397 -24.73 34.17 1.75
CA THR A 397 -25.48 35.42 1.96
C THR A 397 -26.02 35.98 0.64
N ASN A 398 -25.24 35.92 -0.43
CA ASN A 398 -25.69 36.33 -1.75
C ASN A 398 -26.80 35.41 -2.27
N ALA A 399 -26.65 34.10 -2.07
CA ALA A 399 -27.65 33.11 -2.46
C ALA A 399 -28.98 33.29 -1.72
N VAL A 400 -28.95 33.64 -0.42
CA VAL A 400 -30.18 33.98 0.34
C VAL A 400 -30.85 35.24 -0.23
N ARG A 401 -30.07 36.25 -0.64
CA ARG A 401 -30.60 37.54 -1.08
C ARG A 401 -31.11 37.58 -2.51
N ARG A 402 -30.48 36.81 -3.40
CA ARG A 402 -30.65 36.93 -4.86
C ARG A 402 -30.87 35.58 -5.56
N GLY A 403 -30.93 34.49 -4.80
CA GLY A 403 -30.81 33.13 -5.33
C GLY A 403 -29.35 32.79 -5.72
N PRO A 404 -29.08 31.51 -6.06
CA PRO A 404 -27.78 31.07 -6.56
C PRO A 404 -27.26 31.90 -7.73
N SER A 405 -25.97 32.23 -7.72
CA SER A 405 -25.38 33.02 -8.82
C SER A 405 -25.23 32.18 -10.09
N ALA A 406 -25.21 32.82 -11.27
CA ALA A 406 -24.97 32.14 -12.54
C ALA A 406 -23.63 31.37 -12.55
N ALA A 407 -22.60 31.90 -11.87
CA ALA A 407 -21.32 31.23 -11.71
C ALA A 407 -21.40 29.99 -10.80
N ASP A 408 -22.19 30.04 -9.72
CA ASP A 408 -22.42 28.88 -8.86
C ASP A 408 -23.16 27.77 -9.60
N LEU A 409 -24.17 28.13 -10.40
CA LEU A 409 -24.93 27.19 -11.21
C LEU A 409 -24.08 26.59 -12.33
N ALA A 410 -23.29 27.41 -13.04
CA ALA A 410 -22.38 26.93 -14.08
C ALA A 410 -21.33 25.93 -13.53
N ALA A 411 -20.91 26.08 -12.26
CA ALA A 411 -19.97 25.16 -11.63
C ALA A 411 -20.56 23.76 -11.36
N VAL A 412 -21.89 23.60 -11.45
CA VAL A 412 -22.61 22.35 -11.25
C VAL A 412 -23.56 22.03 -12.41
N ASP A 413 -23.24 22.53 -13.61
CA ASP A 413 -24.02 22.30 -14.83
C ASP A 413 -25.52 22.67 -14.70
N GLY A 414 -25.83 23.69 -13.90
CA GLY A 414 -27.19 24.18 -13.65
C GLY A 414 -27.94 23.44 -12.53
N ASP A 415 -27.44 22.32 -12.01
CA ASP A 415 -28.14 21.52 -11.01
C ASP A 415 -28.14 22.20 -9.62
N ARG A 416 -29.26 22.85 -9.28
CA ARG A 416 -29.47 23.50 -7.97
C ARG A 416 -29.33 22.54 -6.80
N GLN A 417 -29.70 21.27 -6.95
CA GLN A 417 -29.53 20.26 -5.90
C GLN A 417 -28.09 19.79 -5.77
N ALA A 418 -27.32 19.74 -6.85
CA ALA A 418 -25.86 19.56 -6.78
C ALA A 418 -25.21 20.73 -6.03
N LEU A 419 -25.59 21.98 -6.32
CA LEU A 419 -25.10 23.15 -5.58
C LEU A 419 -25.45 23.08 -4.10
N ARG A 420 -26.70 22.73 -3.77
CA ARG A 420 -27.13 22.55 -2.38
C ARG A 420 -26.28 21.51 -1.66
N ARG A 421 -26.01 20.36 -2.29
CA ARG A 421 -25.14 19.29 -1.75
C ARG A 421 -23.70 19.76 -1.57
N GLU A 422 -23.16 20.51 -2.53
CA GLU A 422 -21.81 21.10 -2.47
C GLU A 422 -21.66 22.07 -1.28
N LEU A 423 -22.58 23.03 -1.16
CA LEU A 423 -22.61 23.99 -0.07
C LEU A 423 -22.84 23.32 1.29
N ALA A 424 -23.76 22.34 1.36
CA ALA A 424 -24.00 21.54 2.56
C ALA A 424 -22.73 20.82 3.02
N GLY A 425 -21.97 20.23 2.10
CA GLY A 425 -20.68 19.60 2.41
C GLY A 425 -19.66 20.57 3.01
N ARG A 426 -19.54 21.78 2.44
CA ARG A 426 -18.65 22.82 2.99
C ARG A 426 -19.10 23.28 4.38
N VAL A 427 -20.40 23.50 4.58
CA VAL A 427 -20.96 23.89 5.89
C VAL A 427 -20.77 22.79 6.94
N ALA A 428 -20.96 21.52 6.56
CA ALA A 428 -20.71 20.38 7.44
C ALA A 428 -19.24 20.31 7.86
N TRP A 429 -18.31 20.56 6.93
CA TRP A 429 -16.88 20.66 7.24
C TRP A 429 -16.58 21.81 8.22
N VAL A 430 -17.14 23.01 8.00
CA VAL A 430 -16.99 24.11 8.97
C VAL A 430 -17.57 23.74 10.33
N THR A 431 -18.71 23.06 10.36
CA THR A 431 -19.37 22.63 11.61
C THR A 431 -18.51 21.65 12.39
N GLN A 432 -17.84 20.71 11.70
CA GLN A 432 -16.93 19.78 12.33
C GLN A 432 -15.73 20.48 12.98
N VAL A 433 -15.17 21.50 12.33
CA VAL A 433 -13.98 22.23 12.82
C VAL A 433 -14.35 23.30 13.85
N HIS A 434 -15.44 24.04 13.64
CA HIS A 434 -15.88 25.16 14.46
C HIS A 434 -17.43 25.17 14.59
N PRO A 435 -18.00 24.39 15.54
CA PRO A 435 -19.45 24.15 15.64
C PRO A 435 -20.33 25.40 15.64
N VAL A 436 -20.00 26.40 16.45
CA VAL A 436 -20.79 27.65 16.58
C VAL A 436 -20.90 28.43 15.26
N ARG A 437 -19.80 28.51 14.49
CA ARG A 437 -19.81 29.19 13.19
C ARG A 437 -20.50 28.33 12.14
N GLY A 438 -20.30 27.02 12.19
CA GLY A 438 -20.99 26.06 11.33
C GLY A 438 -22.52 26.16 11.45
N GLN A 439 -23.05 26.23 12.67
CA GLN A 439 -24.48 26.41 12.92
C GLN A 439 -25.03 27.70 12.28
N ARG A 440 -24.29 28.83 12.37
CA ARG A 440 -24.68 30.08 11.71
C ARG A 440 -24.70 29.96 10.19
N LEU A 441 -23.73 29.25 9.60
CA LEU A 441 -23.69 29.01 8.15
C LEU A 441 -24.77 28.00 7.71
N ALA A 442 -25.11 27.02 8.55
CA ALA A 442 -26.20 26.08 8.29
C ALA A 442 -27.56 26.79 8.27
N ALA A 443 -27.78 27.75 9.17
CA ALA A 443 -28.96 28.60 9.14
C ALA A 443 -29.05 29.43 7.85
N LEU A 444 -27.92 30.00 7.38
CA LEU A 444 -27.89 30.69 6.08
C LEU A 444 -28.19 29.74 4.92
N LEU A 445 -27.61 28.54 4.90
CA LEU A 445 -27.87 27.56 3.85
C LEU A 445 -29.35 27.13 3.81
N ALA A 446 -29.98 26.96 4.98
CA ALA A 446 -31.39 26.60 5.06
C ALA A 446 -32.32 27.71 4.52
N ALA A 447 -31.87 28.97 4.54
CA ALA A 447 -32.60 30.12 4.03
C ALA A 447 -32.36 30.39 2.53
N VAL A 448 -31.49 29.64 1.85
CA VAL A 448 -31.28 29.77 0.41
C VAL A 448 -32.44 29.10 -0.33
N ASP A 449 -33.06 29.84 -1.24
CA ASP A 449 -34.04 29.28 -2.16
C ASP A 449 -33.32 28.52 -3.30
N PHE A 450 -33.61 27.23 -3.41
CA PHE A 450 -33.10 26.35 -4.44
C PHE A 450 -34.20 25.85 -5.40
N ALA A 451 -35.45 26.31 -5.27
CA ALA A 451 -36.52 25.98 -6.22
C ALA A 451 -36.17 26.52 -7.60
N GLU A 452 -36.52 25.83 -8.69
CA GLU A 452 -36.38 26.40 -10.04
C GLU A 452 -37.34 27.59 -10.21
N PRO A 453 -36.98 28.65 -10.96
CA PRO A 453 -37.93 29.70 -11.28
C PRO A 453 -39.03 29.05 -12.10
N ASP A 454 -40.31 29.27 -11.75
CA ASP A 454 -41.43 28.83 -12.59
C ASP A 454 -41.22 29.37 -14.01
N THR A 455 -40.89 28.47 -14.94
CA THR A 455 -40.93 28.73 -16.38
C THR A 455 -42.36 28.54 -16.86
N ASP A 456 -43.26 29.39 -16.39
CA ASP A 456 -44.57 29.61 -16.99
C ASP A 456 -44.69 31.11 -17.26
N LEU A 457 -44.15 31.57 -18.41
CA LEU A 457 -44.53 32.81 -19.09
C LEU A 457 -44.09 32.77 -20.57
#